data_AF-A0A2W1LLV5-F1
#
_entry.id   AF-A0A2W1LLV5-F1
#
_cell.length_a   1.000
_cell.length_b   1.000
_cell.length_c   1.000
_cell.angle_alpha   90.00
_cell.angle_beta   90.00
_cell.angle_gamma   90.00
#
_symmetry.space_group_name_H-M   'P 1'
#
loop_
_entity.id
_entity.type
_entity.pdbx_description
1 polymer ?
#
loop_
_entity_poly.entity_id
_entity_poly.type
_entity_poly.pdbx_seq_one_letter_code
_entity_poly.pdbx_strand_id
1 'polypeptide(L)' 'MLSIKNRSVIVIYTIRASSIRNFLLVDLAAGTGIYLAVKMLSSNVWIASVGSMAGTEGLKRLVKLLAK' A
#
# COMPACT_ATOMS: atom_id res chain seq x y z
N MET A 1 3.66 26.85 41.13
CA MET A 1 3.85 25.54 40.45
C MET A 1 2.57 25.24 39.67
N LEU A 2 2.49 25.63 38.40
CA LEU A 2 1.28 25.46 37.58
C LEU A 2 1.36 24.12 36.85
N SER A 3 0.51 23.18 37.28
CA SER A 3 0.35 21.86 36.69
C SER A 3 -0.26 21.98 35.29
N ILE A 4 0.53 21.71 34.25
CA ILE A 4 0.09 21.73 32.86
C ILE A 4 -0.67 20.43 32.60
N LYS A 5 -2.00 20.53 32.68
CA LYS A 5 -2.98 19.50 32.34
C LYS A 5 -2.78 19.11 30.86
N ASN A 6 -2.54 17.83 30.63
CA ASN A 6 -2.32 17.21 29.32
C ASN A 6 -3.49 17.54 28.36
N ARG A 7 -3.32 18.56 27.50
CA ARG A 7 -4.30 18.89 26.47
C ARG A 7 -4.09 17.92 25.31
N SER A 8 -5.05 17.05 25.07
CA SER A 8 -5.10 16.21 23.87
C SER A 8 -5.18 17.09 22.63
N VAL A 9 -4.02 17.33 21.99
CA VAL A 9 -3.94 18.07 20.72
C VAL A 9 -4.50 17.17 19.63
N ILE A 10 -5.67 17.52 19.09
CA ILE A 10 -6.23 16.85 17.92
C ILE A 10 -5.51 17.41 16.69
N VAL A 11 -4.73 16.58 16.02
CA VAL A 11 -4.06 16.94 14.77
C VAL A 11 -4.91 16.44 13.60
N ILE A 12 -5.45 17.37 12.82
CA ILE A 12 -6.25 17.07 11.63
C ILE A 12 -5.33 17.16 10.41
N TYR A 13 -5.16 16.04 9.71
CA TYR A 13 -4.44 15.99 8.44
C TYR A 13 -5.43 16.02 7.28
N THR A 14 -5.32 17.04 6.42
CA THR A 14 -6.12 17.12 5.20
C THR A 14 -5.32 16.55 4.04
N ILE A 15 -5.75 15.39 3.53
CA ILE A 15 -5.14 14.76 2.35
C ILE A 15 -6.01 15.10 1.14
N ARG A 16 -5.37 15.52 0.04
CA ARG A 16 -6.09 15.77 -1.21
C ARG A 16 -6.69 14.45 -1.74
N ALA A 17 -7.97 14.46 -2.09
CA ALA A 17 -8.66 13.28 -2.62
C ALA A 17 -7.98 12.67 -3.86
N SER A 18 -7.38 13.51 -4.72
CA SER A 18 -6.60 13.06 -5.88
C SER A 18 -5.39 12.21 -5.50
N SER A 19 -4.75 12.47 -4.36
CA SER A 19 -3.61 11.70 -3.88
C SER A 19 -4.03 10.29 -3.47
N ILE A 20 -5.17 10.16 -2.79
CA ILE A 20 -5.76 8.86 -2.43
C ILE A 20 -6.14 8.09 -3.69
N ARG A 21 -6.77 8.76 -4.67
CA ARG A 21 -7.12 8.15 -5.96
C ARG A 21 -5.89 7.62 -6.69
N ASN A 22 -4.83 8.41 -6.80
CA ASN A 22 -3.61 7.98 -7.47
C ASN A 22 -2.93 6.81 -6.74
N PHE A 23 -2.91 6.84 -5.40
CA PHE A 23 -2.39 5.73 -4.60
C PHE A 23 -3.14 4.42 -4.88
N LEU A 24 -4.48 4.47 -4.89
CA LEU A 24 -5.32 3.30 -5.19
C LEU A 24 -5.12 2.80 -6.62
N LEU A 25 -5.01 3.70 -7.60
CA LEU A 25 -4.78 3.32 -9.00
C LEU A 25 -3.44 2.59 -9.19
N VAL A 26 -2.37 3.07 -8.54
CA VAL A 26 -1.06 2.44 -8.62
C VAL A 26 -1.07 1.07 -7.94
N ASP A 27 -1.68 0.95 -6.76
CA ASP A 27 -1.77 -0.32 -6.03
C ASP A 27 -2.59 -1.36 -6.82
N LEU A 28 -3.71 -0.93 -7.42
CA LEU A 28 -4.55 -1.78 -8.26
C LEU A 28 -3.82 -2.22 -9.54
N ALA A 29 -3.11 -1.30 -10.20
CA ALA A 29 -2.34 -1.60 -11.41
C ALA A 29 -1.20 -2.59 -11.10
N ALA A 30 -0.44 -2.36 -10.03
CA ALA A 30 0.64 -3.25 -9.61
C ALA A 30 0.10 -4.62 -9.19
N GLY A 31 -0.93 -4.68 -8.35
CA GLY A 31 -1.57 -5.92 -7.92
C GLY A 31 -2.13 -6.72 -9.07
N THR A 32 -2.81 -6.08 -10.02
CA THR A 32 -3.35 -6.74 -11.22
C THR A 32 -2.23 -7.22 -12.14
N GLY A 33 -1.18 -6.42 -12.33
CA GLY A 33 -0.02 -6.81 -13.12
C GLY A 33 0.67 -8.07 -12.57
N ILE A 34 0.90 -8.11 -11.25
CA ILE A 34 1.48 -9.28 -10.58
C ILE A 34 0.53 -10.47 -10.65
N TYR A 35 -0.77 -10.27 -10.41
CA TYR A 35 -1.77 -11.34 -10.53
C TYR A 35 -1.73 -11.98 -11.91
N LEU A 36 -1.73 -11.18 -12.97
CA LEU A 36 -1.70 -11.68 -14.34
C LEU A 36 -0.39 -12.42 -14.63
N ALA A 37 0.76 -11.87 -14.23
CA ALA A 37 2.05 -12.54 -14.39
C ALA A 37 2.07 -13.92 -13.72
N VAL A 38 1.65 -14.00 -12.45
CA VAL A 38 1.61 -15.27 -11.71
C VAL A 38 0.55 -16.22 -12.28
N LYS A 39 -0.60 -15.69 -12.74
CA LYS A 39 -1.65 -16.49 -13.37
C LYS A 39 -1.18 -17.09 -14.70
N MET A 40 -0.42 -16.37 -15.51
CA MET A 40 0.14 -16.92 -16.76
C MET A 40 1.14 -18.05 -16.49
N LEU A 41 1.93 -17.94 -15.42
CA LEU A 41 2.93 -18.96 -15.04
C LEU A 41 2.30 -20.18 -14.37
N SER A 42 1.35 -19.98 -13.47
CA SER A 42 0.79 -21.05 -12.63
C SER A 42 -0.54 -21.62 -13.13
N SER A 43 -1.23 -20.91 -14.04
CA SER A 43 -2.60 -21.19 -14.49
C SER A 43 -3.61 -21.39 -13.34
N ASN A 44 -3.29 -20.98 -12.12
CA ASN A 44 -4.10 -21.20 -10.92
C ASN A 44 -4.49 -19.88 -10.28
N VAL A 45 -5.79 -19.68 -10.10
CA VAL A 45 -6.36 -18.46 -9.51
C VAL A 45 -5.91 -18.29 -8.06
N TRP A 46 -5.83 -19.35 -7.26
CA TRP A 46 -5.43 -19.26 -5.85
C TRP A 46 -3.98 -18.81 -5.70
N ILE A 47 -3.08 -19.42 -6.47
CA ILE A 47 -1.65 -19.08 -6.46
C ILE A 47 -1.46 -17.66 -6.97
N ALA A 48 -2.17 -17.26 -8.03
CA ALA A 48 -2.14 -15.90 -8.54
C ALA A 48 -2.64 -14.87 -7.52
N SER A 49 -3.70 -15.18 -6.78
CA SER A 49 -4.23 -14.31 -5.72
C SER A 49 -3.23 -14.12 -4.58
N VAL A 50 -2.69 -15.21 -4.03
CA VAL A 50 -1.66 -15.13 -2.97
C VAL A 50 -0.39 -14.45 -3.47
N GLY A 51 0.04 -14.76 -4.71
CA GLY A 51 1.20 -14.14 -5.33
C GLY A 51 1.05 -12.63 -5.55
N SER A 52 -0.15 -12.16 -5.91
CA SER A 52 -0.45 -10.73 -6.01
C SER A 52 -0.38 -10.02 -4.65
N MET A 53 -0.93 -10.64 -3.59
CA MET A 53 -0.87 -10.09 -2.24
C MET A 53 0.59 -10.01 -1.74
N ALA A 54 1.33 -11.11 -1.83
CA ALA A 54 2.74 -11.15 -1.44
C ALA A 54 3.62 -10.21 -2.29
N GLY A 55 3.34 -10.13 -3.59
CA GLY A 55 4.09 -9.30 -4.53
C GLY A 55 3.89 -7.80 -4.28
N THR A 56 2.67 -7.35 -3.99
CA THR A 56 2.42 -5.93 -3.68
C THR A 56 3.08 -5.50 -2.35
N GLU A 57 3.03 -6.35 -1.32
CA GLU A 57 3.77 -6.11 -0.08
C GLU A 57 5.29 -6.11 -0.29
N GLY A 58 5.80 -7.06 -1.08
CA GLY A 58 7.21 -7.13 -1.46
C GLY A 58 7.67 -5.86 -2.18
N LEU A 59 6.89 -5.39 -3.16
CA LEU A 59 7.18 -4.18 -3.91
C LEU A 59 7.23 -2.95 -3.00
N LYS A 60 6.29 -2.81 -2.06
CA LYS A 60 6.28 -1.71 -1.07
C LYS A 60 7.53 -1.74 -0.18
N ARG A 61 7.96 -2.92 0.27
CA ARG A 61 9.19 -3.08 1.07
C ARG A 61 10.43 -2.72 0.25
N LEU A 62 10.51 -3.17 -1.01
CA LEU A 62 11.63 -2.86 -1.90
C LEU A 62 11.74 -1.35 -2.16
N VAL A 63 10.64 -0.67 -2.47
CA VAL A 63 10.64 0.79 -2.66
C VAL A 63 11.10 1.49 -1.39
N LYS A 64 10.67 1.05 -0.21
CA LYS A 64 11.12 1.61 1.07
C LYS A 64 12.61 1.39 1.34
N LEU A 65 13.18 0.26 0.90
CA LEU A 65 14.61 -0.03 1.02
C LEU A 65 15.44 0.77 0.00
N LEU A 66 14.95 0.96 -1.22
CA LEU A 66 15.60 1.74 -2.28
C LEU A 66 15.54 3.25 -2.05
N ALA A 67 14.52 3.73 -1.33
CA ALA A 67 14.37 5.15 -0.96
C ALA A 67 15.15 5.54 0.30
N LYS A 68 15.93 4.61 0.88
CA LYS A 68 16.81 4.82 2.02
C LYS A 68 18.24 4.98 1.54
#